data_AF-A0A7J6NYK3-F1
#
_entry.id   AF-A0A7J6NYK3-F1
#
_cell.length_a   1.000
_cell.length_b   1.000
_cell.length_c   1.000
_cell.angle_alpha   90.00
_cell.angle_beta   90.00
_cell.angle_gamma   90.00
#
_symmetry.space_group_name_H-M   'P 1'
#
loop_
_entity.id
_entity.type
_entity.pdbx_description
1 polymer ?
#
loop_
_entity_poly.entity_id
_entity_poly.type
_entity_poly.pdbx_seq_one_letter_code
_entity_poly.pdbx_strand_id
1 'polypeptide(L)'
;LIKEEWLQMERLITFREDEGKKQWMVKWKGLQMTHATWEEEATISTELIDAWYELNDRSRKAKLQCKSERPAKASEQWLKDFIDVQKDKDGSKKYVYRPTEDTLFDFQIEGVQWLLYNWSQRRGSILADEMGLGKTVQSSVLLSAIMKYSGGSGPCLVVAPLSTLGHWKRELQKWAPSLVTVLFHGNAEDRQMMMDYDLSWVDTQTGASVFEKSSVRRRVEYKPKFDVLLTSYETLLAMSQYMGSFHWRLLIMDEGHRLKGVDSLAKQKICDRKVMKVDHHVLLTGTPIQNNLQELWSLLNVVDYQRFDSWDDFEKSFSMAMASEGGQGKDGDEDMGSASEELQAVLQPYILRRHKTDVMKKVPPKEEVVIEVEFTRLQKKIYRSIYEKNVIKAMFVNVSMELRKCCAHPYLIQGTEEAQLSSQAADPNDLNTVMTYLVQMSGKMVFLEKLLPRLKEDGQKVLIFSQMTRMLDIIQDYLRWRGYMSERLDGNSSSTDRQAAIDRFNTPCDDDPHFDHSPFVFLLSTRAGGVGINLTAASVV
;
A
#
# COMPACT_ATOMS: atom_id res chain seq x y z
N LEU A 1 25.79 -4.61 -15.18
CA LEU A 1 24.70 -4.46 -16.17
C LEU A 1 23.98 -3.16 -15.87
N ILE A 2 24.02 -2.19 -16.78
CA ILE A 2 23.26 -0.93 -16.66
C ILE A 2 21.85 -1.23 -17.14
N LYS A 3 20.82 -0.92 -16.35
CA LYS A 3 19.43 -1.07 -16.79
C LYS A 3 19.11 0.04 -17.80
N GLU A 4 18.46 -0.29 -18.92
CA GLU A 4 18.12 0.70 -19.96
C GLU A 4 17.27 1.86 -19.43
N GLU A 5 16.39 1.57 -18.48
CA GLU A 5 15.57 2.57 -17.79
C GLU A 5 16.41 3.66 -17.09
N TRP A 6 17.64 3.37 -16.64
CA TRP A 6 18.50 4.38 -16.01
C TRP A 6 19.07 5.40 -17.00
N LEU A 7 19.04 5.10 -18.30
CA LEU A 7 19.45 6.01 -19.36
C LEU A 7 18.31 6.92 -19.83
N GLN A 8 17.08 6.70 -19.33
CA GLN A 8 15.92 7.50 -19.68
C GLN A 8 15.75 8.66 -18.70
N MET A 9 15.62 9.89 -19.23
CA MET A 9 15.30 11.07 -18.44
C MET A 9 13.84 10.97 -17.94
N GLU A 10 13.63 11.03 -16.62
CA GLU A 10 12.29 10.98 -16.00
C GLU A 10 11.64 12.36 -15.99
N ARG A 11 12.38 13.37 -15.50
CA ARG A 11 11.92 14.77 -15.45
C ARG A 11 13.07 15.75 -15.20
N LEU A 12 12.82 17.02 -15.47
CA LEU A 12 13.72 18.12 -15.09
C LEU A 12 13.36 18.65 -13.70
N ILE A 13 14.37 19.03 -12.92
CA ILE A 13 14.19 19.55 -11.55
C ILE A 13 14.30 21.07 -11.54
N THR A 14 15.44 21.59 -12.00
CA THR A 14 15.77 23.01 -12.07
C THR A 14 16.78 23.26 -13.20
N PHE A 15 17.05 24.52 -13.51
CA PHE A 15 18.13 24.92 -14.41
C PHE A 15 19.06 25.94 -13.75
N ARG A 16 20.27 26.04 -14.29
CA ARG A 16 21.25 27.10 -13.99
C ARG A 16 21.85 27.60 -15.30
N GLU A 17 22.25 28.85 -15.31
CA GLU A 17 22.99 29.46 -16.42
C GLU A 17 24.41 29.71 -15.95
N ASP A 18 25.38 29.12 -16.66
CA ASP A 18 26.82 29.29 -16.39
C ASP A 18 27.53 29.67 -17.70
N GLU A 19 28.26 30.78 -17.70
CA GLU A 19 28.98 31.32 -18.86
C GLU A 19 28.16 31.39 -20.18
N GLY A 20 26.86 31.67 -20.10
CA GLY A 20 25.96 31.74 -21.26
C GLY A 20 25.48 30.39 -21.80
N LYS A 21 25.84 29.28 -21.14
CA LYS A 21 25.29 27.95 -21.38
C LYS A 21 24.28 27.59 -20.31
N LYS A 22 23.09 27.15 -20.74
CA LYS A 22 22.04 26.70 -19.84
C LYS A 22 22.17 25.20 -19.58
N GLN A 23 22.25 24.84 -18.31
CA GLN A 23 22.31 23.45 -17.84
C GLN A 23 21.08 23.14 -17.01
N TRP A 24 20.58 21.91 -17.15
CA TRP A 24 19.41 21.44 -16.43
C TRP A 24 19.78 20.27 -15.52
N MET A 25 19.20 20.26 -14.32
CA MET A 25 19.35 19.13 -13.40
C MET A 25 18.30 18.08 -13.75
N VAL A 26 18.78 16.93 -14.23
CA VAL A 26 17.96 15.84 -14.78
C VAL A 26 17.79 14.76 -13.73
N LYS A 27 16.53 14.37 -13.50
CA LYS A 27 16.20 13.17 -12.73
C LYS A 27 16.09 11.98 -13.67
N TRP A 28 16.88 10.93 -13.42
CA TRP A 28 16.87 9.69 -14.19
C TRP A 28 15.82 8.69 -13.69
N LYS A 29 15.18 7.97 -14.61
CA LYS A 29 14.13 7.00 -14.29
C LYS A 29 14.68 5.81 -13.52
N GLY A 30 13.95 5.38 -12.49
CA GLY A 30 14.33 4.26 -11.63
C GLY A 30 15.46 4.53 -10.63
N LEU A 31 16.12 5.69 -10.68
CA LEU A 31 17.17 6.10 -9.74
C LEU A 31 16.63 7.02 -8.61
N GLN A 32 17.44 7.26 -7.58
CA GLN A 32 17.11 8.20 -6.49
C GLN A 32 17.53 9.64 -6.84
N MET A 33 17.18 10.62 -6.01
CA MET A 33 17.50 12.04 -6.27
C MET A 33 19.00 12.35 -6.25
N THR A 34 19.75 11.65 -5.42
CA THR A 34 21.23 11.69 -5.34
C THR A 34 21.95 11.42 -6.64
N HIS A 35 21.29 10.74 -7.58
CA HIS A 35 21.86 10.40 -8.87
C HIS A 35 21.49 11.41 -9.97
N ALA A 36 20.83 12.52 -9.62
CA ALA A 36 20.53 13.58 -10.57
C ALA A 36 21.82 14.27 -11.05
N THR A 37 21.95 14.48 -12.35
CA THR A 37 23.12 15.09 -12.98
C THR A 37 22.75 16.38 -13.70
N TRP A 38 23.73 17.26 -13.90
CA TRP A 38 23.56 18.48 -14.69
C TRP A 38 23.92 18.18 -16.15
N GLU A 39 22.93 18.33 -17.03
CA GLU A 39 23.07 18.08 -18.47
C GLU A 39 22.91 19.39 -19.25
N GLU A 40 23.60 19.50 -20.40
CA GLU A 40 23.46 20.66 -21.28
C GLU A 40 22.10 20.66 -21.99
N GLU A 41 21.50 21.84 -22.19
CA GLU A 41 20.18 21.98 -22.84
C GLU A 41 20.11 21.32 -24.23
N ALA A 42 21.23 21.24 -24.96
CA ALA A 42 21.31 20.59 -26.26
C ALA A 42 21.09 19.06 -26.23
N THR A 43 21.27 18.42 -25.07
CA THR A 43 21.08 16.96 -24.89
C THR A 43 19.67 16.59 -24.47
N ILE A 44 18.83 17.59 -24.16
CA ILE A 44 17.52 17.40 -23.56
C ILE A 44 16.45 17.59 -24.61
N SER A 45 15.48 16.69 -24.63
CA SER A 45 14.31 16.82 -25.51
C SER A 45 13.51 18.08 -25.16
N THR A 46 13.08 18.82 -26.18
CA THR A 46 12.22 20.01 -26.02
C THR A 46 10.93 19.71 -25.26
N GLU A 47 10.37 18.51 -25.42
CA GLU A 47 9.17 18.06 -24.70
C GLU A 47 9.33 18.09 -23.17
N LEU A 48 10.50 17.70 -22.66
CA LEU A 48 10.78 17.73 -21.22
C LEU A 48 10.93 19.16 -20.68
N ILE A 49 11.47 20.05 -21.51
CA ILE A 49 11.62 21.47 -21.19
C ILE A 49 10.24 22.13 -21.15
N ASP A 50 9.41 21.87 -22.16
CA ASP A 50 8.03 22.35 -22.23
C ASP A 50 7.20 21.82 -21.05
N ALA A 51 7.32 20.54 -20.72
CA ALA A 51 6.66 19.94 -19.56
C ALA A 51 7.09 20.59 -18.24
N TRP A 52 8.37 20.94 -18.09
CA TRP A 52 8.86 21.65 -16.90
C TRP A 52 8.30 23.06 -16.80
N TYR A 53 8.27 23.80 -17.92
CA TYR A 53 7.68 25.12 -17.95
C TYR A 53 6.18 25.07 -17.68
N GLU A 54 5.44 24.14 -18.26
CA GLU A 54 4.02 23.93 -17.97
C GLU A 54 3.77 23.67 -16.48
N LEU A 55 4.60 22.82 -15.85
CA LEU A 55 4.45 22.48 -14.44
C LEU A 55 4.65 23.70 -13.54
N ASN A 56 5.70 24.49 -13.81
CA ASN A 56 5.95 25.72 -13.05
C ASN A 56 4.95 26.83 -13.37
N ASP A 57 4.47 26.92 -14.61
CA ASP A 57 3.45 27.89 -15.02
C ASP A 57 2.08 27.56 -14.41
N ARG A 58 1.74 26.28 -14.22
CA ARG A 58 0.53 25.87 -13.48
C ARG A 58 0.60 26.33 -12.02
N SER A 59 1.76 26.20 -11.38
CA SER A 59 1.98 26.75 -10.03
C SER A 59 1.80 28.27 -10.00
N ARG A 60 2.15 28.98 -11.09
CA ARG A 60 2.01 30.44 -11.26
C ARG A 60 0.60 30.93 -11.60
N LYS A 61 -0.13 30.21 -12.47
CA LYS A 61 -1.43 30.65 -13.04
C LYS A 61 -2.65 30.26 -12.19
N ALA A 62 -2.47 29.37 -11.21
CA ALA A 62 -3.56 28.98 -10.32
C ALA A 62 -3.98 30.16 -9.43
N LYS A 63 -5.07 30.85 -9.82
CA LYS A 63 -5.70 31.86 -8.95
C LYS A 63 -6.06 31.21 -7.61
N LEU A 64 -5.54 31.76 -6.52
CA LEU A 64 -6.02 31.44 -5.17
C LEU A 64 -7.48 31.88 -5.04
N GLN A 65 -8.42 30.98 -5.33
CA GLN A 65 -9.78 31.17 -4.86
C GLN A 65 -9.80 30.86 -3.36
N CYS A 66 -9.54 31.89 -2.56
CA CYS A 66 -9.51 31.86 -1.10
C CYS A 66 -10.93 31.94 -0.50
N LYS A 67 -11.86 31.13 -1.01
CA LYS A 67 -13.14 30.89 -0.34
C LYS A 67 -13.23 29.41 -0.01
N SER A 68 -12.92 29.10 1.24
CA SER A 68 -13.04 27.77 1.86
C SER A 68 -14.50 27.35 2.08
N GLU A 69 -15.37 27.68 1.13
CA GLU A 69 -16.75 27.23 1.16
C GLU A 69 -16.73 25.75 0.75
N ARG A 70 -17.16 24.89 1.68
CA ARG A 70 -17.46 23.48 1.38
C ARG A 70 -18.96 23.41 1.10
N PRO A 71 -19.40 23.54 -0.17
CA PRO A 71 -20.82 23.62 -0.46
C PRO A 71 -21.50 22.29 -0.11
N ALA A 72 -22.68 22.34 0.50
CA ALA A 72 -23.42 21.14 0.92
C ALA A 72 -23.79 20.21 -0.27
N LYS A 73 -23.88 20.76 -1.50
CA LYS A 73 -24.14 20.02 -2.75
C LYS A 73 -22.86 19.64 -3.52
N ALA A 74 -21.69 19.77 -2.90
CA ALA A 74 -20.40 19.46 -3.54
C ALA A 74 -20.35 18.05 -4.13
N SER A 75 -20.90 17.04 -3.43
CA SER A 75 -20.77 15.63 -3.81
C SER A 75 -21.34 15.34 -5.19
N GLU A 76 -22.60 15.67 -5.44
CA GLU A 76 -23.24 15.38 -6.74
C GLU A 76 -22.77 16.30 -7.85
N GLN A 77 -22.59 17.60 -7.55
CA GLN A 77 -22.24 18.58 -8.58
C GLN A 77 -20.82 18.37 -9.08
N TRP A 78 -19.86 18.11 -8.19
CA TRP A 78 -18.47 17.90 -8.59
C TRP A 78 -18.30 16.58 -9.34
N LEU A 79 -19.02 15.52 -8.94
CA LEU A 79 -18.96 14.23 -9.64
C LEU A 79 -19.49 14.31 -11.07
N LYS A 80 -20.55 15.09 -11.32
CA LYS A 80 -21.07 15.32 -12.68
C LYS A 80 -20.05 15.94 -13.62
N ASP A 81 -19.03 16.62 -13.10
CA ASP A 81 -17.97 17.22 -13.91
C ASP A 81 -16.83 16.23 -14.24
N PHE A 82 -16.68 15.16 -13.47
CA PHE A 82 -15.67 14.11 -13.69
C PHE A 82 -16.21 12.86 -14.35
N ILE A 83 -17.49 12.55 -14.16
CA ILE A 83 -18.08 11.29 -14.57
C ILE A 83 -19.10 11.55 -15.68
N ASP A 84 -18.88 10.89 -16.81
CA ASP A 84 -19.86 10.77 -17.86
C ASP A 84 -20.64 9.45 -17.70
N VAL A 85 -21.97 9.53 -17.83
CA VAL A 85 -22.86 8.38 -17.65
C VAL A 85 -23.34 7.94 -19.02
N GLN A 86 -22.72 6.87 -19.51
CA GLN A 86 -23.05 6.25 -20.79
C GLN A 86 -23.91 5.01 -20.58
N LYS A 87 -24.54 4.52 -21.65
CA LYS A 87 -25.25 3.23 -21.65
C LYS A 87 -24.42 2.22 -22.42
N ASP A 88 -24.24 1.05 -21.83
CA ASP A 88 -23.60 -0.08 -22.50
C ASP A 88 -24.59 -0.76 -23.48
N LYS A 89 -24.07 -1.68 -24.31
CA LYS A 89 -24.88 -2.44 -25.29
C LYS A 89 -26.03 -3.22 -24.64
N ASP A 90 -25.83 -3.65 -23.40
CA ASP A 90 -26.81 -4.41 -22.61
C ASP A 90 -27.81 -3.49 -21.87
N GLY A 91 -27.70 -2.17 -22.04
CA GLY A 91 -28.55 -1.17 -21.38
C GLY A 91 -28.11 -0.81 -19.94
N SER A 92 -27.05 -1.43 -19.43
CA SER A 92 -26.43 -1.08 -18.14
C SER A 92 -25.78 0.31 -18.17
N LYS A 93 -25.68 0.96 -17.01
CA LYS A 93 -24.96 2.22 -16.89
C LYS A 93 -23.45 1.95 -16.92
N LYS A 94 -22.73 2.79 -17.65
CA LYS A 94 -21.26 2.78 -17.73
C LYS A 94 -20.76 4.15 -17.27
N TYR A 95 -19.97 4.17 -16.21
CA TYR A 95 -19.41 5.41 -15.65
C TYR A 95 -18.00 5.63 -16.20
N VAL A 96 -17.85 6.63 -17.07
CA VAL A 96 -16.58 6.98 -17.72
C VAL A 96 -15.96 8.17 -17.01
N TYR A 97 -14.72 8.01 -16.54
CA TYR A 97 -13.95 9.06 -15.88
C TYR A 97 -13.32 9.97 -16.94
N ARG A 98 -13.85 11.19 -17.10
CA ARG A 98 -13.49 12.10 -18.20
C ARG A 98 -11.99 12.39 -18.34
N PRO A 99 -11.18 12.54 -17.27
CA PRO A 99 -9.76 12.83 -17.43
C PRO A 99 -8.94 11.74 -18.11
N THR A 100 -9.38 10.48 -18.08
CA THR A 100 -8.60 9.34 -18.60
C THR A 100 -9.39 8.43 -19.53
N GLU A 101 -10.70 8.65 -19.62
CA GLU A 101 -11.67 7.80 -20.33
C GLU A 101 -11.78 6.36 -19.79
N ASP A 102 -11.15 6.06 -18.65
CA ASP A 102 -11.30 4.79 -17.95
C ASP A 102 -12.70 4.65 -17.34
N THR A 103 -13.10 3.41 -17.10
CA THR A 103 -14.41 3.09 -16.51
C THR A 103 -14.32 2.79 -15.02
N LEU A 104 -15.25 3.33 -14.25
CA LEU A 104 -15.42 3.04 -12.83
C LEU A 104 -16.63 2.14 -12.60
N PHE A 105 -16.58 1.29 -11.58
CA PHE A 105 -17.73 0.49 -11.16
C PHE A 105 -18.73 1.34 -10.37
N ASP A 106 -20.00 0.94 -10.42
CA ASP A 106 -21.12 1.62 -9.74
C ASP A 106 -20.82 1.88 -8.25
N PHE A 107 -20.38 0.85 -7.53
CA PHE A 107 -20.02 0.96 -6.11
C PHE A 107 -18.82 1.91 -5.89
N GLN A 108 -17.88 2.02 -6.83
CA GLN A 108 -16.77 2.97 -6.69
C GLN A 108 -17.28 4.40 -6.77
N ILE A 109 -18.25 4.68 -7.65
CA ILE A 109 -18.88 6.00 -7.74
C ILE A 109 -19.61 6.34 -6.44
N GLU A 110 -20.40 5.40 -5.90
CA GLU A 110 -21.07 5.57 -4.61
C GLU A 110 -20.07 5.84 -3.48
N GLY A 111 -18.92 5.15 -3.48
CA GLY A 111 -17.87 5.35 -2.50
C GLY A 111 -17.23 6.74 -2.59
N VAL A 112 -16.92 7.22 -3.80
CA VAL A 112 -16.41 8.58 -4.01
C VAL A 112 -17.47 9.63 -3.63
N GLN A 113 -18.73 9.40 -3.95
CA GLN A 113 -19.83 10.29 -3.58
C GLN A 113 -19.97 10.39 -2.06
N TRP A 114 -19.88 9.27 -1.35
CA TRP A 114 -19.89 9.23 0.11
C TRP A 114 -18.69 9.98 0.71
N LEU A 115 -17.48 9.78 0.18
CA LEU A 115 -16.29 10.52 0.61
C LEU A 115 -16.43 12.03 0.40
N LEU A 116 -16.95 12.47 -0.76
CA LEU A 116 -17.21 13.89 -1.05
C LEU A 116 -18.32 14.47 -0.19
N TYR A 117 -19.34 13.68 0.14
CA TYR A 117 -20.39 14.09 1.06
C TYR A 117 -19.80 14.35 2.45
N ASN A 118 -19.01 13.42 2.98
CA ASN A 118 -18.31 13.58 4.25
C ASN A 118 -17.33 14.76 4.25
N TRP A 119 -16.63 15.00 3.13
CA TRP A 119 -15.85 16.22 2.92
C TRP A 119 -16.69 17.48 3.10
N SER A 120 -17.87 17.56 2.46
CA SER A 120 -18.78 18.71 2.57
C SER A 120 -19.27 18.95 4.00
N GLN A 121 -19.49 17.87 4.76
CA GLN A 121 -19.94 17.89 6.16
C GLN A 121 -18.79 18.12 7.16
N ARG A 122 -17.54 18.29 6.70
CA ARG A 122 -16.34 18.39 7.55
C ARG A 122 -16.15 17.18 8.48
N ARG A 123 -16.63 16.01 8.07
CA ARG A 123 -16.55 14.76 8.82
C ARG A 123 -15.53 13.83 8.20
N GLY A 124 -14.50 13.41 8.93
CA GLY A 124 -13.54 12.45 8.39
C GLY A 124 -14.18 11.10 8.02
N SER A 125 -13.47 10.26 7.27
CA SER A 125 -14.01 9.00 6.74
C SER A 125 -13.08 7.82 6.93
N ILE A 126 -13.66 6.62 7.09
CA ILE A 126 -13.00 5.32 7.08
C ILE A 126 -13.59 4.51 5.92
N LEU A 127 -12.80 4.31 4.87
CA LEU A 127 -13.15 3.41 3.76
C LEU A 127 -12.59 2.01 4.08
N ALA A 128 -13.45 1.18 4.65
CA ALA A 128 -13.16 -0.18 5.11
C ALA A 128 -13.57 -1.26 4.09
N ASP A 129 -13.63 -0.92 2.80
CA ASP A 129 -13.89 -1.86 1.72
C ASP A 129 -12.88 -3.01 1.69
N GLU A 130 -13.33 -4.20 1.30
CA GLU A 130 -12.48 -5.38 1.12
C GLU A 130 -11.27 -5.09 0.19
N MET A 131 -10.15 -5.77 0.43
CA MET A 131 -8.94 -5.66 -0.40
C MET A 131 -9.26 -6.00 -1.86
N GLY A 132 -8.90 -5.10 -2.79
CA GLY A 132 -9.14 -5.27 -4.23
C GLY A 132 -10.36 -4.52 -4.80
N LEU A 133 -11.20 -3.89 -3.97
CA LEU A 133 -12.34 -3.07 -4.45
C LEU A 133 -11.94 -1.68 -5.01
N GLY A 134 -10.65 -1.40 -5.15
CA GLY A 134 -10.17 -0.14 -5.75
C GLY A 134 -10.23 1.08 -4.82
N LYS A 135 -9.93 0.91 -3.53
CA LYS A 135 -9.80 2.03 -2.56
C LYS A 135 -8.86 3.12 -3.07
N THR A 136 -7.70 2.74 -3.62
CA THR A 136 -6.71 3.66 -4.20
C THR A 136 -7.28 4.47 -5.36
N VAL A 137 -8.09 3.85 -6.23
CA VAL A 137 -8.76 4.52 -7.35
C VAL A 137 -9.78 5.53 -6.83
N GLN A 138 -10.66 5.11 -5.89
CA GLN A 138 -11.64 5.99 -5.25
C GLN A 138 -10.96 7.20 -4.58
N SER A 139 -9.85 6.98 -3.88
CA SER A 139 -9.04 8.04 -3.28
C SER A 139 -8.38 8.97 -4.30
N SER A 140 -7.92 8.45 -5.44
CA SER A 140 -7.31 9.25 -6.50
C SER A 140 -8.34 10.19 -7.14
N VAL A 141 -9.55 9.69 -7.39
CA VAL A 141 -10.68 10.51 -7.89
C VAL A 141 -11.08 11.57 -6.86
N LEU A 142 -11.13 11.22 -5.56
CA LEU A 142 -11.38 12.15 -4.47
C LEU A 142 -10.36 13.31 -4.45
N LEU A 143 -9.07 12.99 -4.57
CA LEU A 143 -7.99 13.99 -4.61
C LEU A 143 -8.17 14.95 -5.79
N SER A 144 -8.42 14.42 -6.99
CA SER A 144 -8.70 15.22 -8.19
C SER A 144 -9.87 16.17 -7.98
N ALA A 145 -10.96 15.70 -7.38
CA ALA A 145 -12.14 16.51 -7.12
C ALA A 145 -11.90 17.62 -6.11
N ILE A 146 -11.25 17.30 -4.99
CA ILE A 146 -10.94 18.28 -3.94
C ILE A 146 -9.96 19.34 -4.45
N MET A 147 -8.91 18.94 -5.17
CA MET A 147 -7.94 19.89 -5.71
C MET A 147 -8.52 20.82 -6.76
N LYS A 148 -9.47 20.35 -7.57
CA LYS A 148 -10.14 21.15 -8.60
C LYS A 148 -11.16 22.14 -8.04
N TYR A 149 -11.97 21.73 -7.06
CA TYR A 149 -13.14 22.51 -6.65
C TYR A 149 -13.08 23.15 -5.27
N SER A 150 -12.26 22.63 -4.34
CA SER A 150 -12.42 23.01 -2.93
C SER A 150 -11.90 24.40 -2.53
N GLY A 151 -11.45 25.24 -3.48
CA GLY A 151 -11.00 26.62 -3.22
C GLY A 151 -9.91 26.74 -2.14
N GLY A 152 -8.65 26.92 -2.52
CA GLY A 152 -7.55 27.26 -1.59
C GLY A 152 -6.18 26.72 -2.03
N SER A 153 -5.14 26.97 -1.24
CA SER A 153 -3.74 26.70 -1.62
C SER A 153 -3.05 25.52 -0.93
N GLY A 154 -3.75 24.75 -0.07
CA GLY A 154 -3.15 23.65 0.68
C GLY A 154 -2.98 22.36 -0.14
N PRO A 155 -1.83 21.65 -0.05
CA PRO A 155 -1.59 20.38 -0.71
C PRO A 155 -2.27 19.22 0.03
N CYS A 156 -2.30 18.05 -0.60
CA CYS A 156 -2.80 16.80 0.00
C CYS A 156 -1.64 15.87 0.36
N LEU A 157 -1.80 15.11 1.44
CA LEU A 157 -0.83 14.14 1.94
C LEU A 157 -1.42 12.74 1.85
N VAL A 158 -0.66 11.81 1.30
CA VAL A 158 -0.99 10.38 1.29
C VAL A 158 0.13 9.63 2.01
N VAL A 159 -0.24 8.89 3.04
CA VAL A 159 0.66 8.10 3.87
C VAL A 159 0.32 6.64 3.64
N ALA A 160 1.28 5.87 3.13
CA ALA A 160 1.07 4.45 2.81
C ALA A 160 2.29 3.61 3.19
N PRO A 161 2.16 2.28 3.34
CA PRO A 161 3.32 1.41 3.47
C PRO A 161 4.34 1.61 2.35
N LEU A 162 5.64 1.52 2.65
CA LEU A 162 6.71 1.70 1.67
C LEU A 162 6.56 0.79 0.43
N SER A 163 5.97 -0.40 0.61
CA SER A 163 5.67 -1.36 -0.46
C SER A 163 4.65 -0.87 -1.47
N THR A 164 3.67 -0.05 -1.06
CA THR A 164 2.55 0.38 -1.91
C THR A 164 2.77 1.76 -2.50
N LEU A 165 3.77 2.53 -2.04
CA LEU A 165 4.02 3.88 -2.54
C LEU A 165 4.27 3.95 -4.05
N GLY A 166 4.98 2.98 -4.63
CA GLY A 166 5.17 2.90 -6.08
C GLY A 166 3.86 2.66 -6.83
N HIS A 167 2.98 1.81 -6.29
CA HIS A 167 1.63 1.58 -6.82
C HIS A 167 0.77 2.85 -6.72
N TRP A 168 0.78 3.53 -5.56
CA TRP A 168 0.11 4.83 -5.39
C TRP A 168 0.57 5.88 -6.41
N LYS A 169 1.88 5.97 -6.69
CA LYS A 169 2.42 6.87 -7.71
C LYS A 169 1.83 6.56 -9.09
N ARG A 170 1.80 5.28 -9.49
CA ARG A 170 1.24 4.85 -10.78
C ARG A 170 -0.26 5.14 -10.88
N GLU A 171 -1.02 4.79 -9.85
CA GLU A 171 -2.47 5.02 -9.84
C GLU A 171 -2.80 6.52 -9.87
N LEU A 172 -2.05 7.38 -9.17
CA LEU A 172 -2.24 8.83 -9.26
C LEU A 172 -1.83 9.39 -10.62
N GLN A 173 -0.75 8.89 -11.22
CA GLN A 173 -0.38 9.29 -12.59
C GLN A 173 -1.43 8.87 -13.61
N LYS A 174 -2.06 7.70 -13.42
CA LYS A 174 -3.14 7.21 -14.26
C LYS A 174 -4.43 7.99 -14.01
N TRP A 175 -4.99 7.95 -12.81
CA TRP A 175 -6.33 8.47 -12.47
C TRP A 175 -6.38 9.94 -12.08
N ALA A 176 -5.24 10.58 -11.85
CA ALA A 176 -5.15 11.99 -11.50
C ALA A 176 -4.01 12.68 -12.25
N PRO A 177 -3.94 12.58 -13.60
CA PRO A 177 -2.78 13.04 -14.40
C PRO A 177 -2.58 14.56 -14.32
N SER A 178 -3.63 15.31 -13.96
CA SER A 178 -3.55 16.75 -13.76
C SER A 178 -2.81 17.17 -12.48
N LEU A 179 -2.64 16.27 -11.50
CA LEU A 179 -2.06 16.58 -10.20
C LEU A 179 -0.55 16.36 -10.19
N VAL A 180 0.20 17.35 -9.69
CA VAL A 180 1.63 17.22 -9.46
C VAL A 180 1.87 16.38 -8.21
N THR A 181 2.25 15.12 -8.42
CA THR A 181 2.49 14.15 -7.36
C THR A 181 3.98 13.97 -7.10
N VAL A 182 4.41 14.20 -5.85
CA VAL A 182 5.80 14.00 -5.40
C VAL A 182 5.88 12.78 -4.49
N LEU A 183 6.75 11.84 -4.83
CA LEU A 183 7.04 10.67 -4.00
C LEU A 183 8.21 10.97 -3.07
N PHE A 184 7.92 11.28 -1.81
CA PHE A 184 8.90 11.62 -0.79
C PHE A 184 9.42 10.39 -0.07
N HIS A 185 10.52 9.86 -0.61
CA HIS A 185 11.25 8.73 -0.05
C HIS A 185 12.73 8.82 -0.45
N GLY A 186 13.57 8.00 0.17
CA GLY A 186 15.00 7.95 -0.11
C GLY A 186 15.84 8.05 1.16
N ASN A 187 17.15 8.16 1.01
CA ASN A 187 18.07 8.36 2.12
C ASN A 187 18.00 9.81 2.65
N ALA A 188 18.88 10.19 3.58
CA ALA A 188 18.87 11.54 4.16
C ALA A 188 19.17 12.63 3.11
N GLU A 189 20.12 12.38 2.21
CA GLU A 189 20.54 13.31 1.16
C GLU A 189 19.45 13.47 0.10
N ASP A 190 18.85 12.36 -0.36
CA ASP A 190 17.72 12.37 -1.29
C ASP A 190 16.59 13.25 -0.75
N ARG A 191 16.23 13.05 0.53
CA ARG A 191 15.17 13.84 1.17
C ARG A 191 15.52 15.31 1.27
N GLN A 192 16.77 15.66 1.56
CA GLN A 192 17.20 17.06 1.58
C GLN A 192 17.04 17.71 0.20
N MET A 193 17.52 17.06 -0.87
CA MET A 193 17.33 17.55 -2.23
C MET A 193 15.85 17.69 -2.61
N MET A 194 15.00 16.74 -2.21
CA MET A 194 13.56 16.86 -2.43
C MET A 194 12.94 18.04 -1.67
N MET A 195 13.35 18.28 -0.43
CA MET A 195 12.89 19.44 0.35
C MET A 195 13.29 20.75 -0.32
N ASP A 196 14.52 20.82 -0.84
CA ASP A 196 15.05 22.01 -1.48
C ASP A 196 14.32 22.28 -2.81
N TYR A 197 14.23 21.28 -3.70
CA TYR A 197 13.75 21.51 -5.06
C TYR A 197 12.24 21.24 -5.25
N ASP A 198 11.74 20.11 -4.74
CA ASP A 198 10.38 19.62 -5.06
C ASP A 198 9.33 20.16 -4.10
N LEU A 199 9.66 20.27 -2.81
CA LEU A 199 8.74 20.72 -1.76
C LEU A 199 8.82 22.22 -1.48
N SER A 200 9.51 22.96 -2.36
CA SER A 200 9.62 24.41 -2.31
C SER A 200 8.28 25.13 -2.48
N TRP A 201 8.25 26.39 -2.05
CA TRP A 201 7.12 27.28 -2.27
C TRP A 201 7.33 28.13 -3.51
N VAL A 202 6.24 28.51 -4.17
CA VAL A 202 6.22 29.49 -5.24
C VAL A 202 5.57 30.76 -4.71
N ASP A 203 6.25 31.88 -4.87
CA ASP A 203 5.68 33.21 -4.66
C ASP A 203 4.60 33.44 -5.73
N THR A 204 3.36 33.66 -5.30
CA THR A 204 2.20 33.83 -6.20
C THR A 204 2.22 35.14 -7.00
N GLN A 205 3.00 36.14 -6.58
CA GLN A 205 3.12 37.43 -7.27
C GLN A 205 4.27 37.45 -8.27
N THR A 206 5.42 36.87 -7.89
CA THR A 206 6.63 36.88 -8.73
C THR A 206 6.84 35.58 -9.51
N GLY A 207 6.17 34.49 -9.12
CA GLY A 207 6.36 33.17 -9.70
C GLY A 207 7.73 32.55 -9.44
N ALA A 208 8.49 33.13 -8.50
CA ALA A 208 9.81 32.65 -8.09
C ALA A 208 9.69 31.54 -7.03
N SER A 209 10.55 30.53 -7.13
CA SER A 209 10.68 29.50 -6.10
C SER A 209 11.39 30.08 -4.88
N VAL A 210 10.82 29.83 -3.70
CA VAL A 210 11.32 30.31 -2.40
C VAL A 210 11.43 29.10 -1.46
N PHE A 211 12.60 28.97 -0.86
CA PHE A 211 12.96 27.83 0.01
C PHE A 211 12.54 28.05 1.47
N GLU A 212 12.31 29.30 1.87
CA GLU A 212 11.87 29.65 3.22
C GLU A 212 10.92 30.85 3.17
N LYS A 213 9.78 30.77 3.88
CA LYS A 213 8.83 31.88 3.94
C LYS A 213 9.51 33.09 4.59
N SER A 214 9.93 34.07 3.79
CA SER A 214 10.54 35.28 4.31
C SER A 214 9.57 35.98 5.25
N SER A 215 9.98 36.21 6.49
CA SER A 215 9.26 36.95 7.53
C SER A 215 9.20 38.47 7.25
N VAL A 216 9.78 38.93 6.14
CA VAL A 216 9.83 40.34 5.75
C VAL A 216 8.49 40.80 5.16
N ARG A 217 7.65 41.39 6.03
CA ARG A 217 6.62 42.46 5.88
C ARG A 217 5.83 42.69 4.56
N ARG A 218 5.99 41.91 3.50
CA ARG A 218 5.10 41.90 2.33
C ARG A 218 4.07 40.78 2.50
N ARG A 219 2.80 41.08 2.20
CA ARG A 219 1.73 40.08 2.03
C ARG A 219 2.01 39.26 0.76
N VAL A 220 3.07 38.46 0.77
CA VAL A 220 3.37 37.50 -0.29
C VAL A 220 2.70 36.19 0.09
N GLU A 221 1.80 35.70 -0.75
CA GLU A 221 1.17 34.40 -0.57
C GLU A 221 2.04 33.34 -1.25
N TYR A 222 2.43 32.32 -0.47
CA TYR A 222 3.27 31.22 -0.92
C TYR A 222 2.43 29.98 -1.17
N LYS A 223 2.54 29.38 -2.36
CA LYS A 223 1.86 28.14 -2.72
C LYS A 223 2.89 27.01 -2.87
N PRO A 224 2.69 25.81 -2.30
CA PRO A 224 3.56 24.67 -2.59
C PRO A 224 3.59 24.36 -4.08
N LYS A 225 4.76 23.93 -4.58
CA LYS A 225 4.95 23.57 -6.00
C LYS A 225 4.22 22.29 -6.41
N PHE A 226 3.86 21.45 -5.43
CA PHE A 226 3.20 20.16 -5.62
C PHE A 226 1.74 20.18 -5.11
N ASP A 227 0.93 19.24 -5.63
CA ASP A 227 -0.46 19.05 -5.24
C ASP A 227 -0.61 17.89 -4.24
N VAL A 228 0.12 16.79 -4.45
CA VAL A 228 0.04 15.58 -3.65
C VAL A 228 1.44 15.13 -3.22
N LEU A 229 1.62 14.90 -1.91
CA LEU A 229 2.82 14.28 -1.35
C LEU A 229 2.53 12.83 -0.97
N LEU A 230 3.28 11.88 -1.53
CA LEU A 230 3.26 10.48 -1.12
C LEU A 230 4.43 10.20 -0.17
N THR A 231 4.19 9.61 1.00
CA THR A 231 5.24 9.30 1.97
C THR A 231 4.93 8.06 2.80
N SER A 232 5.94 7.49 3.47
CA SER A 232 5.73 6.37 4.39
C SER A 232 5.42 6.85 5.82
N TYR A 233 4.80 5.99 6.63
CA TYR A 233 4.55 6.26 8.05
C TYR A 233 5.84 6.58 8.82
N GLU A 234 6.92 5.86 8.51
CA GLU A 234 8.23 6.03 9.14
C GLU A 234 8.85 7.38 8.75
N THR A 235 8.71 7.78 7.49
CA THR A 235 9.23 9.06 6.98
C THR A 235 8.43 10.24 7.53
N LEU A 236 7.10 10.11 7.64
CA LEU A 236 6.23 11.08 8.30
C LEU A 236 6.65 11.33 9.74
N LEU A 237 6.94 10.26 10.49
CA LEU A 237 7.40 10.34 11.87
C LEU A 237 8.76 11.02 11.98
N ALA A 238 9.70 10.67 11.11
CA ALA A 238 11.05 11.24 11.10
C ALA A 238 11.06 12.73 10.74
N MET A 239 10.20 13.15 9.80
CA MET A 239 10.16 14.51 9.25
C MET A 239 8.96 15.33 9.72
N SER A 240 8.38 15.00 10.87
CA SER A 240 7.12 15.58 11.33
C SER A 240 7.17 17.11 11.49
N GLN A 241 8.31 17.67 11.88
CA GLN A 241 8.49 19.12 11.99
C GLN A 241 8.38 19.81 10.64
N TYR A 242 9.02 19.25 9.61
CA TYR A 242 8.95 19.78 8.25
C TYR A 242 7.54 19.62 7.66
N MET A 243 6.90 18.46 7.89
CA MET A 243 5.52 18.21 7.46
C MET A 243 4.53 19.19 8.10
N GLY A 244 4.82 19.67 9.32
CA GLY A 244 4.05 20.71 10.01
C GLY A 244 4.14 22.11 9.40
N SER A 245 5.11 22.37 8.52
CA SER A 245 5.24 23.67 7.83
C SER A 245 4.15 23.92 6.78
N PHE A 246 3.50 22.84 6.33
CA PHE A 246 2.39 22.85 5.38
C PHE A 246 1.04 22.83 6.10
N HIS A 247 0.06 23.49 5.50
CA HIS A 247 -1.34 23.35 5.87
C HIS A 247 -1.99 22.35 4.92
N TRP A 248 -2.18 21.12 5.38
CA TRP A 248 -2.67 20.01 4.58
C TRP A 248 -4.19 20.08 4.46
N ARG A 249 -4.67 19.94 3.22
CA ARG A 249 -6.11 19.93 2.94
C ARG A 249 -6.75 18.58 3.26
N LEU A 250 -6.08 17.52 2.86
CA LEU A 250 -6.54 16.16 2.99
C LEU A 250 -5.36 15.27 3.36
N LEU A 251 -5.54 14.45 4.38
CA LEU A 251 -4.64 13.36 4.73
C LEU A 251 -5.33 12.03 4.45
N ILE A 252 -4.78 11.26 3.52
CA ILE A 252 -5.18 9.88 3.25
C ILE A 252 -4.19 8.93 3.89
N MET A 253 -4.67 8.01 4.72
CA MET A 253 -3.86 7.03 5.43
C MET A 253 -4.23 5.63 4.96
N ASP A 254 -3.34 5.02 4.18
CA ASP A 254 -3.51 3.67 3.66
C ASP A 254 -3.04 2.62 4.68
N GLU A 255 -3.69 1.46 4.69
CA GLU A 255 -3.52 0.43 5.72
C GLU A 255 -3.61 0.98 7.15
N GLY A 256 -4.68 1.74 7.40
CA GLY A 256 -4.87 2.47 8.66
C GLY A 256 -4.97 1.59 9.91
N HIS A 257 -5.07 0.27 9.76
CA HIS A 257 -4.92 -0.68 10.88
C HIS A 257 -3.56 -0.53 11.60
N ARG A 258 -2.54 0.07 10.98
CA ARG A 258 -1.27 0.44 11.63
C ARG A 258 -1.43 1.49 12.74
N LEU A 259 -2.54 2.24 12.75
CA LEU A 259 -2.85 3.29 13.72
C LEU A 259 -3.76 2.81 14.86
N LYS A 260 -4.00 1.50 14.98
CA LYS A 260 -4.91 0.94 16.00
C LYS A 260 -4.42 1.07 17.44
N GLY A 261 -3.10 1.21 17.63
CA GLY A 261 -2.51 1.40 18.95
C GLY A 261 -2.81 2.78 19.51
N VAL A 262 -3.39 2.84 20.71
CA VAL A 262 -3.71 4.09 21.41
C VAL A 262 -2.49 5.01 21.54
N ASP A 263 -1.34 4.42 21.87
CA ASP A 263 -0.05 5.11 22.07
C ASP A 263 0.82 5.17 20.81
N SER A 264 0.24 4.95 19.63
CA SER A 264 0.99 5.06 18.39
C SER A 264 1.53 6.49 18.24
N LEU A 265 2.85 6.63 18.19
CA LEU A 265 3.52 7.91 17.94
C LEU A 265 3.00 8.58 16.65
N ALA A 266 2.64 7.78 15.65
CA ALA A 266 2.10 8.28 14.39
C ALA A 266 0.73 8.93 14.62
N LYS A 267 -0.16 8.26 15.36
CA LYS A 267 -1.46 8.82 15.76
C LYS A 267 -1.28 10.13 16.53
N GLN A 268 -0.43 10.15 17.55
CA GLN A 268 -0.21 11.34 18.38
C GLN A 268 0.25 12.54 17.54
N LYS A 269 1.22 12.34 16.64
CA LYS A 269 1.72 13.42 15.76
C LYS A 269 0.71 13.88 14.72
N ILE A 270 -0.16 12.98 14.22
CA ILE A 270 -1.21 13.31 13.26
C ILE A 270 -2.34 14.09 13.93
N CYS A 271 -2.76 13.69 15.13
CA CYS A 271 -3.83 14.34 15.87
C CYS A 271 -3.41 15.68 16.51
N ASP A 272 -2.11 15.89 16.76
CA ASP A 272 -1.61 17.14 17.32
C ASP A 272 -1.58 18.28 16.29
N ARG A 273 -2.57 19.19 16.39
CA ARG A 273 -2.66 20.41 15.57
C ARG A 273 -1.42 21.32 15.61
N LYS A 274 -0.62 21.25 16.68
CA LYS A 274 0.63 22.01 16.78
C LYS A 274 1.73 21.41 15.93
N VAL A 275 1.70 20.10 15.71
CA VAL A 275 2.65 19.37 14.87
C VAL A 275 2.20 19.36 13.44
N MET A 276 0.94 18.99 13.15
CA MET A 276 0.41 18.96 11.79
C MET A 276 -0.96 19.62 11.68
N LYS A 277 -1.11 20.47 10.68
CA LYS A 277 -2.38 21.13 10.36
C LYS A 277 -3.04 20.41 9.21
N VAL A 278 -4.13 19.71 9.49
CA VAL A 278 -4.87 18.90 8.51
C VAL A 278 -6.36 19.23 8.59
N ASP A 279 -6.98 19.58 7.45
CA ASP A 279 -8.39 19.96 7.38
C ASP A 279 -9.36 18.76 7.28
N HIS A 280 -8.88 17.59 6.86
CA HIS A 280 -9.71 16.40 6.70
C HIS A 280 -8.88 15.12 6.68
N HIS A 281 -9.42 14.06 7.27
CA HIS A 281 -8.78 12.76 7.38
C HIS A 281 -9.62 11.70 6.66
N VAL A 282 -8.95 10.88 5.85
CA VAL A 282 -9.52 9.68 5.24
C VAL A 282 -8.61 8.51 5.57
N LEU A 283 -9.17 7.47 6.15
CA LEU A 283 -8.47 6.24 6.49
C LEU A 283 -8.93 5.12 5.57
N LEU A 284 -7.99 4.41 4.96
CA LEU A 284 -8.26 3.27 4.10
C LEU A 284 -7.80 2.01 4.82
N THR A 285 -8.67 1.00 4.89
CA THR A 285 -8.30 -0.28 5.50
C THR A 285 -9.00 -1.42 4.77
N GLY A 286 -8.28 -2.51 4.51
CA GLY A 286 -8.86 -3.75 4.00
C GLY A 286 -9.16 -4.78 5.08
N THR A 287 -8.61 -4.59 6.28
CA THR A 287 -8.76 -5.53 7.39
C THR A 287 -10.01 -5.20 8.18
N PRO A 288 -10.76 -6.22 8.64
CA PRO A 288 -11.90 -6.00 9.53
C PRO A 288 -11.44 -5.21 10.76
N ILE A 289 -12.19 -4.18 11.12
CA ILE A 289 -12.01 -3.51 12.41
C ILE A 289 -12.31 -4.59 13.46
N GLN A 290 -11.27 -5.01 14.17
CA GLN A 290 -11.35 -6.12 15.12
C GLN A 290 -12.20 -5.70 16.32
N ASN A 291 -12.82 -6.66 17.01
CA ASN A 291 -13.79 -6.48 18.12
C ASN A 291 -13.25 -5.74 19.36
N ASN A 292 -12.12 -5.05 19.29
CA ASN A 292 -11.59 -4.23 20.38
C ASN A 292 -12.06 -2.78 20.24
N LEU A 293 -12.91 -2.34 21.16
CA LEU A 293 -13.44 -0.97 21.23
C LEU A 293 -12.33 0.09 21.30
N GLN A 294 -11.19 -0.20 21.94
CA GLN A 294 -10.05 0.72 22.00
C GLN A 294 -9.38 0.92 20.64
N GLU A 295 -9.33 -0.13 19.82
CA GLU A 295 -8.81 -0.04 18.45
C GLU A 295 -9.75 0.79 17.58
N LEU A 296 -11.07 0.53 17.68
CA LEU A 296 -12.09 1.30 16.99
C LEU A 296 -12.05 2.78 17.36
N TRP A 297 -12.04 3.10 18.66
CA TRP A 297 -11.91 4.48 19.15
C TRP A 297 -10.62 5.13 18.63
N SER A 298 -9.50 4.40 18.62
CA SER A 298 -8.24 4.94 18.11
C SER A 298 -8.33 5.36 16.65
N LEU A 299 -9.02 4.58 15.80
CA LEU A 299 -9.25 4.94 14.41
C LEU A 299 -10.21 6.13 14.27
N LEU A 300 -11.27 6.18 15.07
CA LEU A 300 -12.22 7.30 15.08
C LEU A 300 -11.56 8.61 15.54
N ASN A 301 -10.70 8.56 16.56
CA ASN A 301 -9.92 9.70 17.03
C ASN A 301 -8.98 10.22 15.94
N VAL A 302 -8.34 9.36 15.16
CA VAL A 302 -7.49 9.79 14.03
C VAL A 302 -8.33 10.54 12.99
N VAL A 303 -9.55 10.09 12.74
CA VAL A 303 -10.42 10.61 11.70
C VAL A 303 -11.10 11.92 12.13
N ASP A 304 -11.52 12.01 13.40
CA ASP A 304 -12.15 13.17 14.02
C ASP A 304 -11.79 13.27 15.52
N TYR A 305 -10.58 13.76 15.80
CA TYR A 305 -10.09 13.93 17.17
C TYR A 305 -10.89 14.97 17.96
N GLN A 306 -11.62 15.87 17.31
CA GLN A 306 -12.42 16.87 18.03
C GLN A 306 -13.66 16.23 18.66
N ARG A 307 -14.27 15.27 17.96
CA ARG A 307 -15.44 14.54 18.46
C ARG A 307 -15.04 13.38 19.38
N PHE A 308 -13.91 12.74 19.11
CA PHE A 308 -13.45 11.54 19.83
C PHE A 308 -12.16 11.80 20.62
N ASP A 309 -12.11 12.86 21.42
CA ASP A 309 -10.89 13.29 22.12
C ASP A 309 -10.48 12.35 23.27
N SER A 310 -11.46 11.92 24.08
CA SER A 310 -11.24 11.12 25.29
C SER A 310 -11.73 9.68 25.14
N TRP A 311 -10.88 8.72 25.52
CA TRP A 311 -11.28 7.31 25.63
C TRP A 311 -12.33 7.12 26.72
N ASP A 312 -12.15 7.75 27.88
CA ASP A 312 -13.04 7.56 29.03
C ASP A 312 -14.46 8.07 28.73
N ASP A 313 -14.59 9.15 27.98
CA ASP A 313 -15.90 9.69 27.59
C ASP A 313 -16.57 8.80 26.54
N PHE A 314 -15.78 8.26 25.60
CA PHE A 314 -16.26 7.28 24.64
C PHE A 314 -16.72 6.00 25.34
N GLU A 315 -15.92 5.44 26.25
CA GLU A 315 -16.23 4.24 27.02
C GLU A 315 -17.45 4.43 27.93
N LYS A 316 -17.60 5.59 28.57
CA LYS A 316 -18.78 5.92 29.37
C LYS A 316 -20.03 6.08 28.51
N SER A 317 -19.97 6.80 27.40
CA SER A 317 -21.13 6.94 26.50
C SER A 317 -21.57 5.58 25.95
N PHE A 318 -20.60 4.70 25.66
CA PHE A 318 -20.87 3.33 25.26
C PHE A 318 -21.46 2.49 26.40
N SER A 319 -20.86 2.54 27.60
CA SER A 319 -21.34 1.79 28.76
C SER A 319 -22.72 2.26 29.24
N MET A 320 -23.02 3.56 29.08
CA MET A 320 -24.34 4.12 29.37
C MET A 320 -25.37 3.71 28.32
N ALA A 321 -25.03 3.67 27.03
CA ALA A 321 -25.88 3.10 25.99
C ALA A 321 -26.26 1.65 26.32
N MET A 322 -25.25 0.82 26.66
CA MET A 322 -25.45 -0.56 27.12
C MET A 322 -26.30 -0.68 28.40
N ALA A 323 -26.27 0.32 29.28
CA ALA A 323 -26.95 0.28 30.58
C ALA A 323 -28.35 0.92 30.58
N SER A 324 -28.63 1.86 29.67
CA SER A 324 -29.86 2.66 29.66
C SER A 324 -31.07 1.92 29.06
N GLU A 325 -30.83 0.87 28.28
CA GLU A 325 -31.88 -0.02 27.78
C GLU A 325 -32.06 -1.28 28.65
N GLY A 326 -31.15 -1.54 29.59
CA GLY A 326 -31.22 -2.61 30.59
C GLY A 326 -32.19 -2.29 31.74
N GLY A 327 -33.44 -1.95 31.42
CA GLY A 327 -34.52 -1.87 32.39
C GLY A 327 -35.03 -3.24 32.79
N GLN A 328 -34.40 -3.90 33.78
CA GLN A 328 -34.90 -5.09 34.52
C GLN A 328 -35.81 -6.04 33.70
N GLY A 329 -35.28 -6.64 32.64
CA GLY A 329 -35.90 -7.75 31.93
C GLY A 329 -34.91 -8.89 31.84
N LYS A 330 -35.23 -10.04 32.42
CA LYS A 330 -34.48 -11.28 32.18
C LYS A 330 -34.69 -11.67 30.72
N ASP A 331 -33.69 -11.49 29.86
CA ASP A 331 -33.35 -12.36 28.70
C ASP A 331 -32.11 -11.80 27.99
N GLY A 332 -30.95 -12.44 28.19
CA GLY A 332 -29.62 -11.89 27.88
C GLY A 332 -29.19 -11.87 26.41
N ASP A 333 -30.09 -12.13 25.46
CA ASP A 333 -29.78 -12.14 24.01
C ASP A 333 -30.37 -10.93 23.26
N GLU A 334 -31.45 -10.30 23.75
CA GLU A 334 -32.06 -9.13 23.07
C GLU A 334 -31.34 -7.81 23.39
N ASP A 335 -30.83 -7.65 24.62
CA ASP A 335 -30.11 -6.45 25.10
C ASP A 335 -28.75 -6.20 24.41
N MET A 336 -28.13 -7.25 23.84
CA MET A 336 -26.87 -7.10 23.09
C MET A 336 -27.12 -6.53 21.67
N GLY A 337 -28.34 -6.67 21.14
CA GLY A 337 -28.71 -6.18 19.82
C GLY A 337 -28.86 -4.66 19.76
N SER A 338 -29.56 -4.07 20.74
CA SER A 338 -29.95 -2.65 20.71
C SER A 338 -28.76 -1.69 20.96
N ALA A 339 -27.85 -2.03 21.86
CA ALA A 339 -26.61 -1.28 22.04
C ALA A 339 -25.65 -1.40 20.84
N SER A 340 -25.75 -2.50 20.06
CA SER A 340 -25.06 -2.63 18.78
C SER A 340 -25.64 -1.67 17.74
N GLU A 341 -26.96 -1.44 17.75
CA GLU A 341 -27.65 -0.52 16.83
C GLU A 341 -27.28 0.95 17.11
N GLU A 342 -27.18 1.38 18.38
CA GLU A 342 -26.73 2.74 18.71
C GLU A 342 -25.27 2.97 18.31
N LEU A 343 -24.38 2.01 18.59
CA LEU A 343 -23.00 2.06 18.13
C LEU A 343 -22.96 2.12 16.61
N GLN A 344 -23.75 1.29 15.93
CA GLN A 344 -23.86 1.31 14.49
C GLN A 344 -24.32 2.70 14.02
N ALA A 345 -25.32 3.33 14.64
CA ALA A 345 -25.77 4.68 14.28
C ALA A 345 -24.68 5.75 14.41
N VAL A 346 -23.82 5.67 15.44
CA VAL A 346 -22.66 6.57 15.60
C VAL A 346 -21.58 6.31 14.55
N LEU A 347 -21.36 5.04 14.17
CA LEU A 347 -20.31 4.60 13.24
C LEU A 347 -20.67 4.73 11.76
N GLN A 348 -21.93 4.48 11.39
CA GLN A 348 -22.48 4.56 10.04
C GLN A 348 -22.02 5.80 9.25
N PRO A 349 -22.01 7.01 9.82
CA PRO A 349 -21.52 8.18 9.09
C PRO A 349 -20.01 8.19 8.81
N TYR A 350 -19.21 7.47 9.61
CA TYR A 350 -17.75 7.45 9.51
C TYR A 350 -17.21 6.26 8.74
N ILE A 351 -17.94 5.14 8.66
CA ILE A 351 -17.41 3.88 8.13
C ILE A 351 -18.26 3.42 6.95
N LEU A 352 -17.62 3.27 5.80
CA LEU A 352 -18.17 2.55 4.66
C LEU A 352 -17.43 1.22 4.50
N ARG A 353 -18.14 0.10 4.60
CA ARG A 353 -17.60 -1.25 4.47
C ARG A 353 -18.46 -2.08 3.53
N ARG A 354 -17.83 -2.66 2.50
CA ARG A 354 -18.48 -3.52 1.50
C ARG A 354 -17.63 -4.75 1.22
N HIS A 355 -18.28 -5.89 1.01
CA HIS A 355 -17.63 -7.13 0.62
C HIS A 355 -17.70 -7.36 -0.89
N LYS A 356 -16.75 -8.12 -1.45
CA LYS A 356 -16.76 -8.46 -2.88
C LYS A 356 -18.03 -9.17 -3.31
N THR A 357 -18.59 -10.02 -2.44
CA THR A 357 -19.86 -10.72 -2.65
C THR A 357 -21.02 -9.76 -2.88
N ASP A 358 -20.98 -8.59 -2.25
CA ASP A 358 -22.08 -7.62 -2.27
C ASP A 358 -22.05 -6.80 -3.57
N VAL A 359 -20.85 -6.49 -4.07
CA VAL A 359 -20.65 -5.51 -5.15
C VAL A 359 -20.19 -6.12 -6.47
N MET A 360 -19.51 -7.28 -6.46
CA MET A 360 -18.98 -7.93 -7.64
C MET A 360 -19.63 -9.29 -7.89
N LYS A 361 -20.85 -9.28 -8.44
CA LYS A 361 -21.61 -10.50 -8.78
C LYS A 361 -20.98 -11.36 -9.89
N LYS A 362 -19.96 -10.86 -10.60
CA LYS A 362 -19.29 -11.54 -11.73
C LYS A 362 -17.89 -12.09 -11.42
N VAL A 363 -17.42 -11.98 -10.17
CA VAL A 363 -16.11 -12.53 -9.79
C VAL A 363 -16.24 -14.03 -9.55
N PRO A 364 -15.33 -14.87 -10.09
CA PRO A 364 -15.32 -16.30 -9.80
C PRO A 364 -15.26 -16.56 -8.28
N PRO A 365 -15.97 -17.59 -7.77
CA PRO A 365 -15.95 -17.90 -6.36
C PRO A 365 -14.53 -18.24 -5.90
N LYS A 366 -14.16 -17.78 -4.71
CA LYS A 366 -12.93 -18.19 -4.05
C LYS A 366 -13.16 -19.54 -3.39
N GLU A 367 -12.42 -20.56 -3.81
CA GLU A 367 -12.39 -21.87 -3.15
C GLU A 367 -11.20 -21.96 -2.20
N GLU A 368 -11.43 -22.45 -0.98
CA GLU A 368 -10.38 -22.65 0.02
C GLU A 368 -10.40 -24.12 0.47
N VAL A 369 -9.30 -24.83 0.21
CA VAL A 369 -9.17 -26.26 0.49
C VAL A 369 -8.06 -26.48 1.52
N VAL A 370 -8.41 -27.07 2.66
CA VAL A 370 -7.44 -27.47 3.68
C VAL A 370 -6.92 -28.86 3.34
N ILE A 371 -5.62 -28.95 3.02
CA ILE A 371 -4.96 -30.21 2.67
C ILE A 371 -4.21 -30.73 3.89
N GLU A 372 -4.67 -31.86 4.42
CA GLU A 372 -3.98 -32.58 5.49
C GLU A 372 -2.83 -33.40 4.91
N VAL A 373 -1.61 -33.14 5.39
CA VAL A 373 -0.39 -33.80 4.90
C VAL A 373 0.23 -34.60 6.02
N GLU A 374 0.44 -35.89 5.79
CA GLU A 374 1.13 -36.75 6.74
C GLU A 374 2.65 -36.52 6.77
N PHE A 375 3.26 -36.68 7.94
CA PHE A 375 4.71 -36.68 8.06
C PHE A 375 5.34 -37.92 7.41
N THR A 376 6.51 -37.72 6.80
CA THR A 376 7.35 -38.83 6.35
C THR A 376 7.95 -39.59 7.53
N ARG A 377 8.45 -40.82 7.31
CA ARG A 377 9.04 -41.65 8.38
C ARG A 377 10.20 -40.93 9.08
N LEU A 378 11.07 -40.27 8.31
CA LEU A 378 12.21 -39.53 8.83
C LEU A 378 11.78 -38.26 9.57
N GLN A 379 10.81 -37.52 9.03
CA GLN A 379 10.21 -36.36 9.69
C GLN A 379 9.58 -36.73 11.04
N LYS A 380 8.82 -37.83 11.11
CA LYS A 380 8.24 -38.36 12.37
C LYS A 380 9.33 -38.67 13.41
N LYS A 381 10.44 -39.28 12.99
CA LYS A 381 11.57 -39.62 13.86
C LYS A 381 12.22 -38.37 14.45
N ILE A 382 12.48 -37.36 13.63
CA ILE A 382 13.09 -36.09 14.05
C ILE A 382 12.15 -35.33 14.99
N TYR A 383 10.87 -35.23 14.63
CA TYR A 383 9.84 -34.60 15.45
C TYR A 383 9.78 -35.21 16.86
N ARG A 384 9.72 -36.55 16.95
CA ARG A 384 9.76 -37.26 18.24
C ARG A 384 11.05 -36.99 19.01
N SER A 385 12.20 -37.01 18.34
CA SER A 385 13.49 -36.75 19.00
C SER A 385 13.57 -35.33 19.59
N ILE A 386 13.05 -34.32 18.90
CA ILE A 386 13.00 -32.94 19.41
C ILE A 386 12.08 -32.85 20.62
N TYR A 387 10.92 -33.51 20.55
CA TYR A 387 9.95 -33.52 21.63
C TYR A 387 10.54 -34.19 22.89
N GLU A 388 11.07 -35.40 22.74
CA GLU A 388 11.61 -36.21 23.85
C GLU A 388 12.87 -35.59 24.47
N LYS A 389 13.85 -35.16 23.67
CA LYS A 389 15.11 -34.58 24.18
C LYS A 389 14.89 -33.30 24.99
N ASN A 390 13.91 -32.49 24.63
CA ASN A 390 13.64 -31.22 25.30
C ASN A 390 12.76 -31.38 26.54
N VAL A 391 11.82 -32.35 26.54
CA VAL A 391 11.06 -32.73 27.74
C VAL A 391 12.01 -33.28 28.82
N ILE A 392 13.03 -34.05 28.43
CA ILE A 392 14.00 -34.64 29.37
C ILE A 392 15.02 -33.61 29.90
N LYS A 393 15.42 -32.63 29.09
CA LYS A 393 16.45 -31.62 29.48
C LYS A 393 15.90 -30.33 30.09
N ALA A 394 14.58 -30.17 30.24
CA ALA A 394 13.93 -28.97 30.77
C ALA A 394 14.38 -27.63 30.11
N MET A 395 14.88 -27.68 28.88
CA MET A 395 15.19 -26.50 28.07
C MET A 395 13.90 -26.06 27.37
N PHE A 396 13.04 -25.33 28.07
CA PHE A 396 11.71 -24.93 27.60
C PHE A 396 11.70 -23.78 26.58
N VAL A 397 12.85 -23.16 26.30
CA VAL A 397 12.90 -22.06 25.35
C VAL A 397 12.97 -22.62 23.92
N ASN A 398 11.96 -22.30 23.11
CA ASN A 398 11.86 -22.55 21.66
C ASN A 398 11.45 -23.94 21.12
N VAL A 399 11.02 -24.91 21.95
CA VAL A 399 10.54 -26.22 21.46
C VAL A 399 9.39 -26.07 20.45
N SER A 400 8.41 -25.20 20.73
CA SER A 400 7.30 -24.92 19.80
C SER A 400 7.78 -24.40 18.45
N MET A 401 8.87 -23.64 18.41
CA MET A 401 9.43 -23.09 17.17
C MET A 401 10.18 -24.18 16.39
N GLU A 402 10.97 -25.02 17.06
CA GLU A 402 11.68 -26.14 16.43
C GLU A 402 10.72 -27.21 15.90
N LEU A 403 9.63 -27.50 16.62
CA LEU A 403 8.58 -28.38 16.13
C LEU A 403 7.89 -27.78 14.89
N ARG A 404 7.58 -26.47 14.90
CA ARG A 404 7.05 -25.78 13.71
C ARG A 404 8.01 -25.84 12.52
N LYS A 405 9.32 -25.67 12.74
CA LYS A 405 10.35 -25.85 11.71
C LYS A 405 10.32 -27.27 11.16
N CYS A 406 10.31 -28.29 12.02
CA CYS A 406 10.23 -29.69 11.63
C CYS A 406 8.97 -29.99 10.79
N CYS A 407 7.81 -29.42 11.17
CA CYS A 407 6.56 -29.59 10.43
C CYS A 407 6.59 -28.94 9.04
N ALA A 408 7.33 -27.84 8.86
CA ALA A 408 7.55 -27.24 7.55
C ALA A 408 8.54 -28.08 6.73
N HIS A 409 9.76 -28.24 7.25
CA HIS A 409 10.79 -29.09 6.67
C HIS A 409 11.91 -29.40 7.68
N PRO A 410 12.37 -30.65 7.82
CA PRO A 410 13.45 -31.00 8.76
C PRO A 410 14.78 -30.22 8.57
N TYR A 411 15.16 -29.84 7.35
CA TYR A 411 16.39 -29.08 7.07
C TYR A 411 16.39 -27.64 7.60
N LEU A 412 15.25 -27.15 8.09
CA LEU A 412 15.21 -25.90 8.85
C LEU A 412 15.89 -26.01 10.22
N ILE A 413 16.10 -27.24 10.70
CA ILE A 413 16.83 -27.54 11.93
C ILE A 413 18.29 -27.79 11.59
N GLN A 414 19.18 -27.05 12.25
CA GLN A 414 20.62 -27.11 12.02
C GLN A 414 21.18 -28.54 12.19
N GLY A 415 22.10 -28.92 11.30
CA GLY A 415 22.78 -30.22 11.30
C GLY A 415 21.94 -31.40 10.75
N THR A 416 20.65 -31.21 10.46
CA THR A 416 19.79 -32.31 9.97
C THR A 416 20.18 -32.75 8.55
N GLU A 417 20.49 -31.79 7.69
CA GLU A 417 20.91 -32.04 6.30
C GLU A 417 22.26 -32.79 6.24
N GLU A 418 23.26 -32.28 6.95
CA GLU A 418 24.58 -32.92 7.08
C GLU A 418 24.48 -34.34 7.66
N ALA A 419 23.65 -34.53 8.69
CA ALA A 419 23.41 -35.84 9.30
C ALA A 419 22.76 -36.81 8.31
N GLN A 420 21.83 -36.33 7.47
CA GLN A 420 21.17 -37.17 6.48
C GLN A 420 22.14 -37.57 5.37
N LEU A 421 22.88 -36.61 4.79
CA LEU A 421 23.84 -36.86 3.71
C LEU A 421 24.96 -37.80 4.16
N SER A 422 25.49 -37.61 5.37
CA SER A 422 26.50 -38.50 5.95
C SER A 422 25.97 -39.91 6.23
N SER A 423 24.72 -40.03 6.71
CA SER A 423 24.12 -41.34 7.02
C SER A 423 23.88 -42.23 5.80
N GLN A 424 23.63 -41.62 4.62
CA GLN A 424 23.33 -42.36 3.40
C GLN A 424 24.53 -42.52 2.47
N ALA A 425 25.73 -42.08 2.90
CA ALA A 425 26.95 -42.08 2.08
C ALA A 425 26.73 -41.48 0.67
N ALA A 426 25.83 -40.50 0.57
CA ALA A 426 25.52 -39.85 -0.68
C ALA A 426 26.67 -38.94 -1.08
N ASP A 427 27.07 -38.96 -2.36
CA ASP A 427 28.03 -37.99 -2.88
C ASP A 427 27.37 -36.59 -2.81
N PRO A 428 27.95 -35.65 -2.03
CA PRO A 428 27.42 -34.29 -1.95
C PRO A 428 27.39 -33.56 -3.30
N ASN A 429 28.14 -34.04 -4.29
CA ASN A 429 28.17 -33.46 -5.63
C ASN A 429 27.06 -34.00 -6.56
N ASP A 430 26.37 -35.09 -6.17
CA ASP A 430 25.22 -35.58 -6.94
C ASP A 430 23.95 -34.80 -6.60
N LEU A 431 23.72 -33.74 -7.36
CA LEU A 431 22.57 -32.85 -7.21
C LEU A 431 21.22 -33.60 -7.23
N ASN A 432 21.07 -34.63 -8.07
CA ASN A 432 19.80 -35.36 -8.19
C ASN A 432 19.49 -36.14 -6.92
N THR A 433 20.50 -36.79 -6.34
CA THR A 433 20.35 -37.53 -5.09
C THR A 433 20.04 -36.57 -3.93
N VAL A 434 20.78 -35.45 -3.82
CA VAL A 434 20.56 -34.44 -2.77
C VAL A 434 19.15 -33.86 -2.85
N MET A 435 18.69 -33.47 -4.03
CA MET A 435 17.36 -32.89 -4.23
C MET A 435 16.25 -33.91 -4.01
N THR A 436 16.46 -35.18 -4.35
CA THR A 436 15.53 -36.26 -4.04
C THR A 436 15.35 -36.42 -2.53
N TYR A 437 16.43 -36.36 -1.74
CA TYR A 437 16.32 -36.39 -0.29
C TYR A 437 15.62 -35.16 0.28
N LEU A 438 15.90 -33.96 -0.25
CA LEU A 438 15.20 -32.74 0.14
C LEU A 438 13.68 -32.94 0.05
N VAL A 439 13.19 -33.48 -1.07
CA VAL A 439 11.75 -33.75 -1.24
C VAL A 439 11.26 -34.82 -0.27
N GLN A 440 11.93 -35.97 -0.19
CA GLN A 440 11.51 -37.11 0.63
C GLN A 440 11.55 -36.84 2.14
N MET A 441 12.29 -35.83 2.59
CA MET A 441 12.39 -35.47 4.00
C MET A 441 11.14 -34.76 4.53
N SER A 442 10.30 -34.14 3.69
CA SER A 442 9.11 -33.41 4.11
C SER A 442 7.86 -33.87 3.37
N GLY A 443 6.80 -34.22 4.12
CA GLY A 443 5.53 -34.62 3.52
C GLY A 443 4.94 -33.52 2.63
N LYS A 444 5.16 -32.25 3.02
CA LYS A 444 4.70 -31.09 2.25
C LYS A 444 5.46 -30.92 0.93
N MET A 445 6.76 -31.23 0.90
CA MET A 445 7.54 -31.20 -0.34
C MET A 445 7.12 -32.33 -1.27
N VAL A 446 6.86 -33.54 -0.75
CA VAL A 446 6.31 -34.65 -1.55
C VAL A 446 4.95 -34.28 -2.14
N PHE A 447 4.10 -33.59 -1.38
CA PHE A 447 2.82 -33.10 -1.89
C PHE A 447 3.02 -32.05 -3.00
N LEU A 448 3.88 -31.05 -2.75
CA LEU A 448 4.20 -29.99 -3.71
C LEU A 448 4.79 -30.55 -5.01
N GLU A 449 5.62 -31.61 -4.93
CA GLU A 449 6.19 -32.32 -6.07
C GLU A 449 5.13 -32.95 -6.97
N LYS A 450 4.02 -33.41 -6.40
CA LYS A 450 2.90 -33.99 -7.15
C LYS A 450 1.95 -32.93 -7.68
N LEU A 451 1.81 -31.82 -6.98
CA LEU A 451 0.85 -30.75 -7.31
C LEU A 451 1.37 -29.85 -8.43
N LEU A 452 2.60 -29.32 -8.31
CA LEU A 452 3.12 -28.31 -9.23
C LEU A 452 3.14 -28.73 -10.71
N PRO A 453 3.52 -29.97 -11.09
CA PRO A 453 3.47 -30.39 -12.49
C PRO A 453 2.08 -30.28 -13.10
N ARG A 454 1.03 -30.67 -12.35
CA ARG A 454 -0.36 -30.60 -12.81
C ARG A 454 -0.79 -29.14 -13.02
N LEU A 455 -0.48 -28.27 -12.05
CA LEU A 455 -0.80 -26.84 -12.19
C LEU A 455 -0.07 -26.19 -13.36
N LYS A 456 1.16 -26.64 -13.67
CA LYS A 456 1.92 -26.17 -14.83
C LYS A 456 1.31 -26.66 -16.14
N GLU A 457 0.89 -27.93 -16.22
CA GLU A 457 0.18 -28.47 -17.39
C GLU A 457 -1.14 -27.73 -17.64
N ASP A 458 -1.84 -27.33 -16.59
CA ASP A 458 -3.06 -26.52 -16.65
C ASP A 458 -2.79 -25.02 -16.95
N GLY A 459 -1.53 -24.61 -17.09
CA GLY A 459 -1.13 -23.23 -17.38
C GLY A 459 -1.41 -22.24 -16.24
N GLN A 460 -1.55 -22.71 -15.00
CA GLN A 460 -1.87 -21.89 -13.84
C GLN A 460 -0.62 -21.25 -13.23
N LYS A 461 -0.70 -20.02 -12.74
CA LYS A 461 0.38 -19.37 -11.96
C LYS A 461 0.12 -19.50 -10.46
N VAL A 462 1.17 -19.82 -9.70
CA VAL A 462 1.07 -20.22 -8.29
C VAL A 462 1.78 -19.23 -7.38
N LEU A 463 1.11 -18.79 -6.31
CA LEU A 463 1.74 -18.09 -5.19
C LEU A 463 2.05 -19.09 -4.08
N ILE A 464 3.20 -18.98 -3.43
CA ILE A 464 3.52 -19.80 -2.25
C ILE A 464 3.92 -18.89 -1.10
N PHE A 465 3.12 -18.94 -0.04
CA PHE A 465 3.38 -18.16 1.18
C PHE A 465 4.10 -19.00 2.25
N SER A 466 5.14 -18.42 2.85
CA SER A 466 5.77 -18.99 4.05
C SER A 466 6.10 -17.92 5.08
N GLN A 467 5.93 -18.25 6.36
CA GLN A 467 6.38 -17.38 7.44
C GLN A 467 7.91 -17.42 7.62
N MET A 468 8.54 -18.56 7.28
CA MET A 468 9.98 -18.77 7.44
C MET A 468 10.69 -18.52 6.12
N THR A 469 11.55 -17.50 6.05
CA THR A 469 12.32 -17.17 4.83
C THR A 469 13.22 -18.31 4.38
N ARG A 470 13.83 -19.04 5.31
CA ARG A 470 14.63 -20.24 4.98
C ARG A 470 13.83 -21.35 4.31
N MET A 471 12.52 -21.44 4.55
CA MET A 471 11.69 -22.39 3.82
C MET A 471 11.53 -21.97 2.35
N LEU A 472 11.51 -20.66 2.08
CA LEU A 472 11.49 -20.16 0.70
C LEU A 472 12.80 -20.49 -0.01
N ASP A 473 13.94 -20.48 0.69
CA ASP A 473 15.23 -20.95 0.12
C ASP A 473 15.10 -22.42 -0.34
N ILE A 474 14.62 -23.30 0.54
CA ILE A 474 14.45 -24.74 0.25
C ILE A 474 13.52 -24.96 -0.95
N ILE A 475 12.39 -24.25 -1.00
CA ILE A 475 11.45 -24.36 -2.12
C ILE A 475 12.10 -23.82 -3.41
N GLN A 476 12.83 -22.71 -3.33
CA GLN A 476 13.51 -22.11 -4.47
C GLN A 476 14.56 -23.04 -5.09
N ASP A 477 15.32 -23.77 -4.27
CA ASP A 477 16.28 -24.76 -4.75
C ASP A 477 15.59 -25.93 -5.44
N TYR A 478 14.48 -26.42 -4.88
CA TYR A 478 13.64 -27.43 -5.53
C TYR A 478 13.08 -26.95 -6.88
N LEU A 479 12.57 -25.71 -6.95
CA LEU A 479 12.03 -25.14 -8.19
C LEU A 479 13.11 -25.01 -9.26
N ARG A 480 14.32 -24.56 -8.89
CA ARG A 480 15.48 -24.50 -9.80
C ARG A 480 15.87 -25.88 -10.32
N TRP A 481 15.93 -26.88 -9.45
CA TRP A 481 16.23 -28.25 -9.86
C TRP A 481 15.21 -28.82 -10.84
N ARG A 482 13.92 -28.48 -10.68
CA ARG A 482 12.85 -28.86 -11.61
C ARG A 482 12.76 -27.99 -12.86
N GLY A 483 13.58 -26.94 -12.99
CA GLY A 483 13.52 -26.01 -14.11
C GLY A 483 12.27 -25.11 -14.11
N TYR A 484 11.70 -24.83 -12.93
CA TYR A 484 10.58 -23.92 -12.78
C TYR A 484 11.08 -22.49 -12.50
N MET A 485 10.76 -21.57 -13.39
CA MET A 485 11.06 -20.15 -13.19
C MET A 485 10.22 -19.60 -12.03
N SER A 486 10.88 -18.91 -11.11
CA SER A 486 10.23 -18.39 -9.91
C SER A 486 10.76 -17.02 -9.51
N GLU A 487 9.87 -16.15 -9.06
CA GLU A 487 10.21 -14.89 -8.41
C GLU A 487 10.09 -15.00 -6.90
N ARG A 488 10.77 -14.11 -6.17
CA ARG A 488 10.76 -14.11 -4.70
C ARG A 488 10.67 -12.70 -4.13
N LEU A 489 9.85 -12.56 -3.09
CA LEU A 489 9.72 -11.32 -2.35
C LEU A 489 9.71 -11.59 -0.85
N ASP A 490 10.77 -11.11 -0.21
CA ASP A 490 10.93 -11.10 1.24
C ASP A 490 11.42 -9.73 1.75
N GLY A 491 11.79 -9.68 3.03
CA GLY A 491 12.21 -8.44 3.69
C GLY A 491 13.55 -7.87 3.21
N ASN A 492 14.35 -8.65 2.45
CA ASN A 492 15.66 -8.23 1.99
C ASN A 492 15.63 -7.61 0.59
N SER A 493 14.54 -7.78 -0.16
CA SER A 493 14.39 -7.20 -1.51
C SER A 493 14.23 -5.68 -1.43
N SER A 494 15.02 -4.95 -2.25
CA SER A 494 14.85 -3.51 -2.44
C SER A 494 13.48 -3.18 -3.03
N SER A 495 12.99 -1.94 -2.85
CA SER A 495 11.67 -1.54 -3.36
C SER A 495 11.60 -1.59 -4.89
N THR A 496 12.70 -1.26 -5.58
CA THR A 496 12.81 -1.30 -7.04
C THR A 496 12.82 -2.73 -7.56
N ASP A 497 13.61 -3.62 -6.96
CA ASP A 497 13.66 -5.03 -7.38
C ASP A 497 12.35 -5.76 -7.09
N ARG A 498 11.70 -5.40 -5.97
CA ARG A 498 10.36 -5.87 -5.62
C ARG A 498 9.36 -5.53 -6.72
N GLN A 499 9.31 -4.27 -7.14
CA GLN A 499 8.35 -3.82 -8.16
C GLN A 499 8.63 -4.51 -9.51
N ALA A 500 9.90 -4.60 -9.90
CA ALA A 500 10.29 -5.28 -11.13
C ALA A 500 9.91 -6.77 -11.13
N ALA A 501 10.03 -7.47 -9.99
CA ALA A 501 9.59 -8.87 -9.86
C ALA A 501 8.06 -9.01 -9.98
N ILE A 502 7.31 -8.09 -9.38
CA ILE A 502 5.83 -8.04 -9.49
C ILE A 502 5.42 -7.82 -10.95
N ASP A 503 6.04 -6.86 -11.63
CA ASP A 503 5.69 -6.53 -13.01
C ASP A 503 6.02 -7.71 -13.95
N ARG A 504 7.20 -8.34 -13.82
CA ARG A 504 7.56 -9.56 -14.57
C ARG A 504 6.57 -10.72 -14.37
N PHE A 505 6.06 -10.88 -13.15
CA PHE A 505 5.10 -11.96 -12.88
C PHE A 505 3.71 -11.67 -13.45
N ASN A 506 3.30 -10.40 -13.44
CA ASN A 506 1.99 -9.98 -13.97
C ASN A 506 1.96 -9.90 -15.50
N THR A 507 3.11 -9.89 -16.19
CA THR A 507 3.16 -9.95 -17.66
C THR A 507 2.48 -11.24 -18.17
N PRO A 508 1.48 -11.14 -19.06
CA PRO A 508 0.84 -12.30 -19.69
C PRO A 508 1.84 -13.13 -20.50
N CYS A 509 1.66 -14.45 -20.55
CA CYS A 509 2.52 -15.33 -21.34
C CYS A 509 2.46 -15.08 -22.86
N ASP A 510 1.37 -14.46 -23.36
CA ASP A 510 1.15 -14.25 -24.79
C ASP A 510 1.91 -13.03 -25.37
N ASP A 511 2.25 -12.04 -24.53
CA ASP A 511 2.92 -10.80 -24.93
C ASP A 511 4.45 -10.87 -24.76
N ASP A 512 4.97 -11.95 -24.15
CA ASP A 512 6.41 -12.20 -24.03
C ASP A 512 6.88 -13.07 -25.21
N PRO A 513 7.71 -12.57 -26.14
CA PRO A 513 8.26 -13.35 -27.25
C PRO A 513 9.12 -14.53 -26.80
N HIS A 514 9.34 -14.71 -25.50
CA HIS A 514 9.99 -15.85 -24.88
C HIS A 514 9.02 -16.59 -23.93
N PHE A 515 8.10 -17.36 -24.52
CA PHE A 515 7.11 -18.21 -23.85
C PHE A 515 7.69 -19.16 -22.76
N ASP A 516 9.00 -19.37 -22.74
CA ASP A 516 9.75 -20.23 -21.80
C ASP A 516 10.38 -19.47 -20.60
N HIS A 517 10.13 -18.16 -20.47
CA HIS A 517 10.76 -17.30 -19.45
C HIS A 517 9.80 -16.62 -18.47
N SER A 518 8.48 -16.84 -18.59
CA SER A 518 7.52 -16.31 -17.62
C SER A 518 7.62 -17.05 -16.28
N PRO A 519 7.67 -16.35 -15.13
CA PRO A 519 7.72 -16.99 -13.83
C PRO A 519 6.41 -17.72 -13.52
N PHE A 520 6.52 -19.03 -13.26
CA PHE A 520 5.42 -19.92 -12.92
C PHE A 520 5.02 -19.81 -11.44
N VAL A 521 6.01 -19.67 -10.55
CA VAL A 521 5.81 -19.59 -9.10
C VAL A 521 6.29 -18.25 -8.54
N PHE A 522 5.51 -17.64 -7.64
CA PHE A 522 5.96 -16.49 -6.86
C PHE A 522 6.04 -16.85 -5.37
N LEU A 523 7.25 -16.77 -4.81
CA LEU A 523 7.54 -17.05 -3.40
C LEU A 523 7.38 -15.79 -2.55
N LEU A 524 6.48 -15.83 -1.55
CA LEU A 524 6.12 -14.68 -0.72
C LEU A 524 6.34 -15.00 0.76
N SER A 525 7.04 -14.11 1.47
CA SER A 525 6.98 -14.14 2.93
C SER A 525 5.66 -13.55 3.40
N THR A 526 5.01 -14.12 4.43
CA THR A 526 3.69 -13.63 4.90
C THR A 526 3.71 -12.15 5.29
N ARG A 527 4.82 -11.68 5.88
CA ARG A 527 4.97 -10.27 6.24
C ARG A 527 5.18 -9.34 5.06
N ALA A 528 5.84 -9.80 3.99
CA ALA A 528 6.12 -8.94 2.84
C ALA A 528 5.03 -9.01 1.76
N GLY A 529 4.38 -10.18 1.61
CA GLY A 529 3.25 -10.39 0.71
C GLY A 529 1.92 -9.87 1.26
N GLY A 530 1.77 -9.76 2.59
CA GLY A 530 0.56 -9.23 3.23
C GLY A 530 0.40 -7.70 3.19
N VAL A 531 1.29 -6.97 2.51
CA VAL A 531 1.36 -5.49 2.55
C VAL A 531 0.72 -4.82 1.33
N GLY A 532 -0.41 -5.35 0.86
CA GLY A 532 -1.22 -4.72 -0.20
C GLY A 532 -0.61 -4.79 -1.61
N ILE A 533 0.03 -5.91 -1.96
CA ILE A 533 0.62 -6.13 -3.30
C ILE A 533 -0.42 -6.77 -4.24
N ASN A 534 -0.49 -6.29 -5.48
CA ASN A 534 -1.41 -6.81 -6.50
C ASN A 534 -0.70 -7.80 -7.44
N LEU A 535 -1.02 -9.09 -7.31
CA LEU A 535 -0.56 -10.17 -8.20
C LEU A 535 -1.78 -10.74 -8.92
N THR A 536 -2.15 -10.11 -10.04
CA THR A 536 -3.39 -10.42 -10.77
C THR A 536 -3.26 -11.62 -11.69
N ALA A 537 -2.04 -11.99 -12.07
CA ALA A 537 -1.79 -13.11 -12.95
C ALA A 537 -1.88 -14.49 -12.26
N ALA A 538 -1.88 -14.53 -10.92
CA ALA A 538 -1.97 -15.78 -10.18
C ALA A 538 -3.41 -16.28 -10.05
N SER A 539 -3.58 -17.60 -10.17
CA SER A 539 -4.86 -18.28 -10.00
C SER A 539 -4.89 -19.22 -8.78
N VAL A 540 -3.72 -19.62 -8.26
CA VAL A 540 -3.58 -20.54 -7.12
C VAL A 540 -2.68 -19.90 -6.05
N VAL A 541 -3.04 -20.08 -4.77
CA VAL A 541 -2.36 -19.50 -3.59
C VAL A 541 -2.02 -20.57 -2.56
#